data_AF-A0A3S2V5D6-F1
#
_entry.id   AF-A0A3S2V5D6-F1
#
_cell.length_a   1.000
_cell.length_b   1.000
_cell.length_c   1.000
_cell.angle_alpha   90.00
_cell.angle_beta   90.00
_cell.angle_gamma   90.00
#
_symmetry.space_group_name_H-M   'P 1'
#
loop_
_entity.id
_entity.type
_entity.pdbx_description
1 polymer ?
#
loop_
_entity_poly.entity_id
_entity_poly.type
_entity_poly.pdbx_seq_one_letter_code
_entity_poly.pdbx_strand_id
1 'polypeptide(L)'
;MNFLKTAAIAAAAVVATPVMATDTDSITQAYAASGSFSTSYDYTIPFTGYLSTVLSSAQTKLLGKYVAATNVDFTSAVLTVNGVNYTLTTNSSGAVENRSWSDVFMTAGTTATLALTGTAGSAGSYTVSFSSISGAVPEASTWIMMILGFGITAMAMRKRQAGVLAAA
;
A
#
# COMPACT_ATOMS: atom_id res chain seq x y z
N MET A 1 -56.15 22.26 24.57
CA MET A 1 -54.76 22.06 25.04
C MET A 1 -54.10 20.99 24.16
N ASN A 2 -53.59 21.37 22.98
CA ASN A 2 -52.95 20.42 22.06
C ASN A 2 -51.56 20.95 21.66
N PHE A 3 -50.51 20.38 22.26
CA PHE A 3 -49.13 20.62 21.89
C PHE A 3 -48.72 19.63 20.78
N LEU A 4 -48.60 20.11 19.54
CA LEU A 4 -47.96 19.33 18.48
C LEU A 4 -46.44 19.37 18.71
N LYS A 5 -45.90 18.26 19.22
CA LYS A 5 -44.45 18.05 19.38
C LYS A 5 -43.85 17.71 18.02
N THR A 6 -43.06 18.61 17.45
CA THR A 6 -42.21 18.33 16.29
C THR A 6 -41.09 17.39 16.72
N ALA A 7 -41.11 16.15 16.23
CA ALA A 7 -40.01 15.21 16.41
C ALA A 7 -38.85 15.60 15.48
N ALA A 8 -37.74 16.03 16.05
CA ALA A 8 -36.49 16.19 15.32
C ALA A 8 -35.91 14.79 15.07
N ILE A 9 -35.98 14.31 13.83
CA ILE A 9 -35.28 13.10 13.41
C ILE A 9 -33.81 13.48 13.21
N ALA A 10 -32.95 13.08 14.15
CA ALA A 10 -31.51 13.17 13.98
C ALA A 10 -31.07 12.11 12.95
N ALA A 11 -30.74 12.54 11.74
CA ALA A 11 -30.14 11.67 10.73
C ALA A 11 -28.71 11.33 11.17
N ALA A 12 -28.45 10.06 11.45
CA ALA A 12 -27.09 9.57 11.67
C ALA A 12 -26.31 9.69 10.35
N ALA A 13 -25.23 10.48 10.35
CA ALA A 13 -24.33 10.54 9.22
C ALA A 13 -23.52 9.23 9.17
N VAL A 14 -23.79 8.37 8.18
CA VAL A 14 -22.87 7.28 7.83
C VAL A 14 -21.64 7.95 7.21
N VAL A 15 -20.53 7.97 7.95
CA VAL A 15 -19.25 8.42 7.42
C VAL A 15 -18.76 7.36 6.44
N ALA A 16 -18.91 7.61 5.14
CA ALA A 16 -18.23 6.82 4.12
C ALA A 16 -16.74 7.18 4.17
N THR A 17 -15.94 6.35 4.83
CA THR A 17 -14.48 6.45 4.71
C THR A 17 -14.09 5.98 3.32
N PRO A 18 -13.29 6.76 2.54
CA PRO A 18 -12.77 6.27 1.28
C PRO A 18 -11.97 4.99 1.54
N VAL A 19 -12.33 3.90 0.85
CA VAL A 19 -11.55 2.67 0.88
C VAL A 19 -10.38 2.86 -0.08
N MET A 20 -9.16 2.69 0.42
CA MET A 20 -7.98 2.56 -0.43
C MET A 20 -7.86 1.10 -0.83
N ALA A 21 -7.72 0.82 -2.13
CA ALA A 21 -7.33 -0.51 -2.58
C ALA A 21 -5.86 -0.76 -2.21
N THR A 22 -5.56 -1.96 -1.72
CA THR A 22 -4.19 -2.41 -1.44
C THR A 22 -3.95 -3.74 -2.13
N ASP A 23 -2.74 -3.93 -2.62
CA ASP A 23 -2.27 -5.20 -3.16
C ASP A 23 -0.88 -5.47 -2.58
N THR A 24 -0.61 -6.72 -2.24
CA THR A 24 0.68 -7.13 -1.70
C THR A 24 1.02 -8.51 -2.20
N ASP A 25 2.09 -8.58 -2.95
CA ASP A 25 2.69 -9.83 -3.40
C ASP A 25 3.95 -10.10 -2.59
N SER A 26 4.10 -11.33 -2.10
CA SER A 26 5.23 -11.73 -1.27
C SER A 26 5.73 -13.11 -1.67
N ILE A 27 6.99 -13.14 -2.09
CA ILE A 27 7.64 -14.33 -2.63
C ILE A 27 8.78 -14.70 -1.70
N THR A 28 8.81 -15.96 -1.27
CA THR A 28 9.92 -16.49 -0.47
C THR A 28 10.75 -17.43 -1.33
N GLN A 29 12.03 -17.11 -1.48
CA GLN A 29 13.01 -17.95 -2.15
C GLN A 29 13.84 -18.69 -1.09
N ALA A 30 13.99 -20.00 -1.25
CA ALA A 30 14.89 -20.83 -0.46
C ALA A 30 15.93 -21.50 -1.36
N TYR A 31 17.11 -21.75 -0.80
CA TYR A 31 18.21 -22.43 -1.47
C TYR A 31 18.52 -23.76 -0.80
N ALA A 32 18.86 -24.77 -1.61
CA ALA A 32 19.27 -26.10 -1.16
C ALA A 32 20.79 -26.33 -1.27
N ALA A 33 21.52 -25.39 -1.87
CA ALA A 33 22.96 -25.43 -2.05
C ALA A 33 23.53 -24.01 -1.90
N SER A 34 24.75 -23.91 -1.37
CA SER A 34 25.43 -22.62 -1.24
C SER A 34 25.94 -22.14 -2.59
N GLY A 35 25.85 -20.84 -2.84
CA GLY A 35 26.42 -20.25 -4.05
C GLY A 35 25.93 -18.84 -4.30
N SER A 36 26.45 -18.25 -5.39
CA SER A 36 25.93 -16.99 -5.92
C SER A 36 24.61 -17.21 -6.63
N PHE A 37 23.70 -16.24 -6.52
CA PHE A 37 22.45 -16.22 -7.27
C PHE A 37 22.28 -14.92 -8.04
N SER A 38 21.49 -15.02 -9.11
CA SER A 38 20.98 -13.90 -9.88
C SER A 38 19.53 -14.20 -10.21
N THR A 39 18.62 -13.39 -9.70
CA THR A 39 17.17 -13.60 -9.84
C THR A 39 16.48 -12.30 -10.23
N SER A 40 15.33 -12.41 -10.90
CA SER A 40 14.50 -11.27 -11.27
C SER A 40 13.06 -11.54 -10.89
N TYR A 41 12.39 -10.52 -10.37
CA TYR A 41 10.97 -10.56 -10.04
C TYR A 41 10.24 -9.43 -10.75
N ASP A 42 9.14 -9.76 -11.40
CA ASP A 42 8.29 -8.77 -12.06
C ASP A 42 7.01 -8.58 -11.26
N TYR A 43 6.65 -7.32 -11.03
CA TYR A 43 5.41 -6.94 -10.38
C TYR A 43 4.68 -5.92 -11.25
N THR A 44 3.42 -6.22 -11.62
CA THR A 44 2.59 -5.29 -12.39
C THR A 44 1.65 -4.57 -11.45
N ILE A 45 1.73 -3.25 -11.44
CA ILE A 45 1.00 -2.41 -10.50
C ILE A 45 -0.50 -2.41 -10.86
N PRO A 46 -1.39 -2.89 -9.97
CA PRO A 46 -2.80 -3.09 -10.31
C PRO A 46 -3.62 -1.79 -10.37
N PHE A 47 -3.21 -0.75 -9.66
CA PHE A 47 -3.89 0.55 -9.61
C PHE A 47 -2.89 1.71 -9.46
N THR A 48 -3.28 2.90 -9.88
CA THR A 48 -2.44 4.10 -9.75
C THR A 48 -2.33 4.49 -8.28
N GLY A 49 -1.11 4.67 -7.78
CA GLY A 49 -0.88 4.87 -6.36
C GLY A 49 0.59 4.76 -5.99
N TYR A 50 0.89 4.39 -4.75
CA TYR A 50 2.26 4.26 -4.26
C TYR A 50 2.72 2.80 -4.30
N LEU A 51 3.95 2.57 -4.74
CA LEU A 51 4.64 1.29 -4.68
C LEU A 51 5.73 1.33 -3.60
N SER A 52 5.78 0.27 -2.81
CA SER A 52 6.86 -0.04 -1.88
C SER A 52 7.37 -1.45 -2.14
N THR A 53 8.68 -1.62 -2.08
CA THR A 53 9.37 -2.89 -2.23
C THR A 53 10.28 -3.11 -1.04
N VAL A 54 10.19 -4.29 -0.45
CA VAL A 54 11.04 -4.72 0.67
C VAL A 54 11.61 -6.10 0.35
N LEU A 55 12.88 -6.27 0.66
CA LEU A 55 13.62 -7.51 0.54
C LEU A 55 14.24 -7.81 1.90
N SER A 56 14.00 -8.99 2.46
CA SER A 56 14.46 -9.33 3.79
C SER A 56 15.02 -10.76 3.85
N SER A 57 16.14 -10.92 4.56
CA SER A 57 16.67 -12.21 4.97
C SER A 57 17.09 -12.16 6.43
N ALA A 58 17.03 -13.29 7.12
CA ALA A 58 17.50 -13.42 8.48
C ALA A 58 18.17 -14.78 8.70
N GLN A 59 19.40 -14.74 9.20
CA GLN A 59 20.17 -15.92 9.56
C GLN A 59 19.59 -16.55 10.84
N THR A 60 19.40 -17.87 10.79
CA THR A 60 18.87 -18.63 11.93
C THR A 60 19.97 -18.91 12.95
N LYS A 61 19.56 -18.99 14.23
CA LYS A 61 20.42 -19.47 15.32
C LYS A 61 20.08 -20.92 15.67
N LEU A 62 21.12 -21.71 15.88
CA LEU A 62 21.03 -23.04 16.49
C LEU A 62 21.91 -23.05 17.73
N LEU A 63 21.34 -23.41 18.89
CA LEU A 63 22.03 -23.41 20.19
C LEU A 63 22.71 -22.06 20.51
N GLY A 64 22.04 -20.95 20.17
CA GLY A 64 22.52 -19.59 20.43
C GLY A 64 23.59 -19.07 19.46
N LYS A 65 24.04 -19.87 18.49
CA LYS A 65 25.03 -19.49 17.48
C LYS A 65 24.39 -19.36 16.10
N TYR A 66 24.82 -18.37 15.34
CA TYR A 66 24.39 -18.18 13.96
C TYR A 66 24.83 -19.34 13.06
N VAL A 67 23.93 -19.78 12.19
CA VAL A 67 24.17 -20.86 11.24
C VAL A 67 24.50 -20.29 9.86
N ALA A 68 25.77 -20.36 9.46
CA ALA A 68 26.26 -19.85 8.16
C ALA A 68 25.45 -20.37 6.97
N ALA A 69 24.99 -21.63 7.03
CA ALA A 69 24.18 -22.23 5.97
C ALA A 69 22.86 -21.50 5.70
N THR A 70 22.32 -20.76 6.68
CA THR A 70 21.07 -19.98 6.51
C THR A 70 21.30 -18.53 6.13
N ASN A 71 22.56 -18.11 5.99
CA ASN A 71 22.86 -16.72 5.65
C ASN A 71 22.51 -16.44 4.19
N VAL A 72 22.01 -15.23 3.94
CA VAL A 72 21.84 -14.69 2.59
C VAL A 72 22.39 -13.29 2.63
N ASP A 73 23.43 -13.05 1.85
CA ASP A 73 24.06 -11.76 1.67
C ASP A 73 23.69 -11.25 0.29
N PHE A 74 22.99 -10.12 0.22
CA PHE A 74 22.69 -9.54 -1.08
C PHE A 74 23.88 -8.69 -1.55
N THR A 75 24.22 -8.76 -2.84
CA THR A 75 25.26 -7.94 -3.45
C THR A 75 24.65 -6.74 -4.18
N SER A 76 23.57 -6.94 -4.92
CA SER A 76 22.86 -5.86 -5.63
C SER A 76 21.35 -6.09 -5.61
N ALA A 77 20.60 -5.01 -5.47
CA ALA A 77 19.14 -4.99 -5.62
C ALA A 77 18.76 -3.71 -6.34
N VAL A 78 18.32 -3.88 -7.59
CA VAL A 78 17.96 -2.77 -8.47
C VAL A 78 16.52 -2.98 -8.91
N LEU A 79 15.68 -2.01 -8.61
CA LEU A 79 14.33 -1.94 -9.13
C LEU A 79 14.34 -1.10 -10.40
N THR A 80 13.97 -1.69 -11.53
CA THR A 80 13.80 -0.99 -12.79
C THR A 80 12.32 -0.71 -13.00
N VAL A 81 11.98 0.55 -13.19
CA VAL A 81 10.61 0.95 -13.56
C VAL A 81 10.66 1.94 -14.70
N ASN A 82 9.90 1.68 -15.77
CA ASN A 82 9.90 2.50 -17.00
C ASN A 82 11.31 2.75 -17.56
N GLY A 83 12.20 1.76 -17.45
CA GLY A 83 13.59 1.87 -17.91
C GLY A 83 14.52 2.69 -17.01
N VAL A 84 14.03 3.23 -15.89
CA VAL A 84 14.84 3.91 -14.88
C VAL A 84 15.19 2.94 -13.77
N ASN A 85 16.48 2.88 -13.41
CA ASN A 85 17.00 2.01 -12.37
C ASN A 85 17.08 2.74 -11.03
N TYR A 86 16.52 2.12 -10.00
CA TYR A 86 16.57 2.57 -8.61
C TYR A 86 17.29 1.52 -7.76
N THR A 87 18.41 1.90 -7.17
CA THR A 87 19.10 1.03 -6.22
C THR A 87 18.38 1.07 -4.88
N LEU A 88 18.01 -0.09 -4.35
CA LEU A 88 17.37 -0.18 -3.04
C LEU A 88 18.36 0.21 -1.93
N THR A 89 17.84 0.84 -0.88
CA THR A 89 18.63 1.16 0.32
C THR A 89 19.13 -0.11 0.97
N THR A 90 20.38 -0.15 1.40
CA THR A 90 20.97 -1.34 2.05
C THR A 90 21.04 -1.14 3.56
N ASN A 91 20.44 -2.05 4.31
CA ASN A 91 20.59 -2.17 5.76
C ASN A 91 21.02 -3.60 6.11
N SER A 92 22.32 -3.76 6.35
CA SER A 92 22.97 -5.05 6.59
C SER A 92 23.58 -5.06 7.98
N SER A 93 23.33 -6.14 8.72
CA SER A 93 24.02 -6.46 9.97
C SER A 93 24.88 -7.72 9.87
N GLY A 94 24.97 -8.33 8.68
CA GLY A 94 25.61 -9.62 8.41
C GLY A 94 24.83 -10.85 8.89
N ALA A 95 23.86 -10.68 9.79
CA ALA A 95 22.91 -11.73 10.18
C ALA A 95 21.48 -11.44 9.73
N VAL A 96 21.17 -10.16 9.48
CA VAL A 96 19.91 -9.71 8.89
C VAL A 96 20.28 -8.78 7.76
N GLU A 97 19.72 -9.05 6.58
CA GLU A 97 19.79 -8.17 5.43
C GLU A 97 18.40 -7.65 5.13
N ASN A 98 18.27 -6.32 5.07
CA ASN A 98 17.06 -5.68 4.61
C ASN A 98 17.40 -4.68 3.50
N ARG A 99 16.60 -4.72 2.42
CA ARG A 99 16.64 -3.69 1.38
C ARG A 99 15.27 -3.16 1.09
N SER A 100 15.17 -1.87 0.85
CA SER A 100 13.88 -1.26 0.58
C SER A 100 13.96 -0.07 -0.34
N TRP A 101 12.83 0.16 -1.01
CA TRP A 101 12.49 1.35 -1.76
C TRP A 101 11.00 1.58 -1.57
N SER A 102 10.60 2.76 -1.09
CA SER A 102 9.24 2.97 -0.60
C SER A 102 8.61 4.24 -1.14
N ASP A 103 7.27 4.22 -1.14
CA ASP A 103 6.39 5.37 -1.30
C ASP A 103 6.59 6.15 -2.60
N VAL A 104 6.83 5.44 -3.70
CA VAL A 104 6.96 6.08 -5.01
C VAL A 104 5.67 5.97 -5.81
N PHE A 105 5.19 7.12 -6.26
CA PHE A 105 3.96 7.21 -7.03
C PHE A 105 4.15 6.60 -8.42
N MET A 106 3.24 5.70 -8.80
CA MET A 106 3.27 4.94 -10.04
C MET A 106 1.87 4.82 -10.63
N THR A 107 1.81 4.68 -11.95
CA THR A 107 0.54 4.50 -12.68
C THR A 107 0.19 3.02 -12.79
N ALA A 108 -1.12 2.71 -12.74
CA ALA A 108 -1.62 1.37 -13.00
C ALA A 108 -1.07 0.79 -14.32
N GLY A 109 -0.81 -0.52 -14.34
CA GLY A 109 -0.26 -1.24 -15.49
C GLY A 109 1.24 -1.07 -15.70
N THR A 110 1.92 -0.22 -14.92
CA THR A 110 3.38 -0.14 -14.93
C THR A 110 3.97 -1.43 -14.36
N THR A 111 4.93 -2.04 -15.07
CA THR A 111 5.69 -3.19 -14.56
C THR A 111 6.97 -2.70 -13.88
N ALA A 112 7.17 -3.14 -12.64
CA ALA A 112 8.38 -2.95 -11.88
C ALA A 112 9.16 -4.27 -11.85
N THR A 113 10.43 -4.23 -12.28
CA THR A 113 11.30 -5.40 -12.34
C THR A 113 12.41 -5.26 -11.31
N LEU A 114 12.44 -6.16 -10.33
CA LEU A 114 13.49 -6.21 -9.31
C LEU A 114 14.55 -7.24 -9.71
N ALA A 115 15.74 -6.75 -10.07
CA ALA A 115 16.91 -7.58 -10.29
C ALA A 115 17.73 -7.70 -9.01
N LEU A 116 17.97 -8.95 -8.57
CA LEU A 116 18.72 -9.29 -7.37
C LEU A 116 19.94 -10.12 -7.71
N THR A 117 21.05 -9.81 -7.04
CA THR A 117 22.23 -10.67 -7.01
C THR A 117 22.75 -10.77 -5.59
N GLY A 118 23.36 -11.89 -5.25
CA GLY A 118 23.89 -12.13 -3.92
C GLY A 118 24.50 -13.51 -3.78
N THR A 119 24.79 -13.89 -2.53
CA THR A 119 25.23 -15.22 -2.14
C THR A 119 24.31 -15.78 -1.08
N ALA A 120 23.95 -17.05 -1.21
CA ALA A 120 23.15 -17.77 -0.24
C ALA A 120 23.93 -18.97 0.30
N GLY A 121 23.72 -19.29 1.58
CA GLY A 121 24.10 -20.56 2.16
C GLY A 121 23.18 -21.70 1.70
N SER A 122 23.56 -22.94 2.03
CA SER A 122 22.86 -24.15 1.59
C SER A 122 21.45 -24.37 2.17
N ALA A 123 21.02 -23.51 3.07
CA ALA A 123 19.68 -23.43 3.64
C ALA A 123 19.23 -21.96 3.79
N GLY A 124 19.81 -21.06 2.99
CA GLY A 124 19.48 -19.64 3.00
C GLY A 124 18.09 -19.41 2.42
N SER A 125 17.37 -18.45 2.98
CA SER A 125 16.11 -17.98 2.42
C SER A 125 15.96 -16.48 2.55
N TYR A 126 15.22 -15.89 1.61
CA TYR A 126 14.83 -14.50 1.65
C TYR A 126 13.39 -14.33 1.17
N THR A 127 12.78 -13.20 1.56
CA THR A 127 11.47 -12.79 1.11
C THR A 127 11.58 -11.47 0.35
N VAL A 128 10.92 -11.41 -0.80
CA VAL A 128 10.65 -10.19 -1.57
C VAL A 128 9.19 -9.85 -1.37
N SER A 129 8.89 -8.60 -1.08
CA SER A 129 7.51 -8.10 -0.99
C SER A 129 7.35 -6.85 -1.83
N PHE A 130 6.36 -6.86 -2.71
CA PHE A 130 5.85 -5.68 -3.38
C PHE A 130 4.52 -5.32 -2.73
N SER A 131 4.36 -4.06 -2.34
CA SER A 131 3.11 -3.55 -1.78
C SER A 131 2.72 -2.31 -2.55
N SER A 132 1.52 -2.34 -3.13
CA SER A 132 0.93 -1.16 -3.75
C SER A 132 -0.31 -0.72 -2.99
N ILE A 133 -0.46 0.59 -2.87
CA ILE A 133 -1.65 1.22 -2.28
C ILE A 133 -2.20 2.26 -3.25
N SER A 134 -3.49 2.19 -3.53
CA SER A 134 -4.19 3.12 -4.41
C SER A 134 -4.08 4.53 -3.82
N GLY A 135 -3.79 5.51 -4.68
CA GLY A 135 -3.89 6.90 -4.28
C GLY A 135 -5.33 7.17 -3.84
N ALA A 136 -5.52 7.71 -2.62
CA ALA A 136 -6.84 8.03 -2.09
C ALA A 136 -7.49 9.16 -2.92
N VAL A 137 -8.11 8.79 -4.03
CA VAL A 137 -8.95 9.68 -4.84
C VAL A 137 -10.40 9.33 -4.49
N PRO A 138 -11.20 10.29 -4.00
CA PRO A 138 -12.63 10.03 -3.80
C PRO A 138 -13.25 9.54 -5.10
N GLU A 139 -13.90 8.39 -5.05
CA GLU A 139 -14.61 7.85 -6.21
C GLU A 139 -15.67 8.83 -6.72
N ALA A 140 -16.05 8.76 -8.00
CA ALA A 140 -17.11 9.58 -8.57
C ALA A 140 -18.42 9.53 -7.75
N SER A 141 -18.72 8.37 -7.14
CA SER A 141 -19.82 8.17 -6.20
C SER A 141 -19.72 9.10 -4.98
N THR A 142 -18.52 9.26 -4.42
CA THR A 142 -18.26 10.16 -3.28
C THR A 142 -18.46 11.61 -3.67
N TRP A 143 -17.98 12.02 -4.85
CA TRP A 143 -18.22 13.36 -5.38
C TRP A 143 -19.72 13.63 -5.55
N ILE A 144 -20.46 12.68 -6.11
CA ILE A 144 -21.91 12.78 -6.29
C ILE A 144 -22.62 12.89 -4.94
N MET A 145 -22.24 12.09 -3.95
CA MET A 145 -22.83 12.13 -2.61
C MET A 145 -22.53 13.46 -1.89
N MET A 146 -21.34 14.03 -2.05
CA MET A 146 -21.02 15.36 -1.54
C MET A 146 -21.88 16.45 -2.21
N ILE A 147 -21.99 16.41 -3.55
CA ILE A 147 -22.82 17.35 -4.31
C ILE A 147 -24.29 17.22 -3.89
N LEU A 148 -24.82 16.00 -3.75
CA LEU A 148 -26.18 15.75 -3.28
C LEU A 148 -26.40 16.26 -1.85
N GLY A 149 -25.46 16.01 -0.93
CA GLY A 149 -25.52 16.50 0.44
C GLY A 149 -25.61 18.02 0.51
N PHE A 150 -24.77 18.72 -0.26
CA PHE A 150 -24.84 20.17 -0.38
C PHE A 150 -26.13 20.63 -1.04
N GLY A 151 -26.60 19.95 -2.10
CA GLY A 151 -27.84 20.27 -2.80
C GLY A 151 -29.08 20.17 -1.92
N ILE A 152 -29.22 19.09 -1.16
CA ILE A 152 -30.33 18.89 -0.21
C ILE A 152 -30.30 19.96 0.88
N THR A 153 -29.12 20.24 1.44
CA THR A 153 -28.97 21.26 2.49
C THR A 153 -29.35 22.66 1.97
N ALA A 154 -28.89 23.02 0.78
CA ALA A 154 -29.25 24.28 0.14
C ALA A 154 -30.76 24.39 -0.14
N MET A 155 -31.41 23.31 -0.60
CA MET A 155 -32.86 23.28 -0.80
C MET A 155 -33.62 23.48 0.51
N ALA A 156 -33.21 22.82 1.58
CA ALA A 156 -33.83 22.96 2.90
C ALA A 156 -33.75 24.41 3.41
N MET A 157 -32.59 25.07 3.24
CA MET A 157 -32.41 26.48 3.59
C MET A 157 -33.34 27.39 2.78
N ARG A 158 -33.47 27.18 1.47
CA ARG A 158 -34.37 27.97 0.61
C ARG A 158 -35.85 27.81 1.00
N LYS A 159 -36.30 26.60 1.31
CA LYS A 159 -37.69 26.36 1.76
C LYS A 159 -37.98 27.03 3.10
N ARG A 160 -37.02 27.06 4.02
CA ARG A 160 -37.19 27.74 5.32
C ARG A 160 -37.32 29.26 5.15
N GLN A 161 -36.55 29.87 4.26
CA GLN A 161 -36.68 31.30 3.96
C GLN A 161 -38.04 31.65 3.36
N ALA A 162 -38.54 30.83 2.41
CA ALA A 162 -39.86 31.05 1.81
C ALA A 162 -41.00 30.96 2.84
N GLY A 163 -40.90 30.05 3.82
CA GLY A 163 -41.88 29.94 4.91
C GLY A 163 -41.86 31.10 5.91
N VAL A 164 -40.70 31.73 6.13
CA VAL A 164 -40.57 32.91 7.01
C VAL A 164 -41.10 34.18 6.33
N LEU A 165 -40.90 34.34 5.03
CA LEU A 165 -41.40 35.49 4.26
C LEU A 165 -42.92 35.46 4.01
N ALA A 166 -43.54 34.27 4.01
CA ALA A 166 -45.00 34.14 3.86
C ALA A 166 -45.78 34.31 5.18
N ALA A 167 -45.08 34.38 6.32
CA ALA A 167 -45.66 34.54 7.66
C ALA A 167 -45.45 35.94 8.26
N ALA A 168 -44.80 36.85 7.52
CA ALA A 168 -44.63 38.28 7.82
C ALA A 168 -45.61 39.08 6.95
#